data_AF-A0A6P1HND1-F1
#
_entry.id   AF-A0A6P1HND1-F1
#
_cell.length_a   1.000
_cell.length_b   1.000
_cell.length_c   1.000
_cell.angle_alpha   90.00
_cell.angle_beta   90.00
_cell.angle_gamma   90.00
#
_symmetry.space_group_name_H-M   'P 1'
#
loop_
_entity.id
_entity.type
_entity.pdbx_description
1 polymer ?
#
loop_
_entity_poly.entity_id
_entity_poly.type
_entity_poly.pdbx_seq_one_letter_code
_entity_poly.pdbx_strand_id
1 'polypeptide(L)' 'MKVLVSSKEKWQLEQHLGVLNNPNESIAKRRLAKSKFDLIYNRAATRSYAFTKTQSRGKKLAQLNEGEH' A
#
# COMPACT_ATOMS: atom_id res chain seq x y z
N MET A 1 -1.06 8.79 6.21
CA MET A 1 0.07 8.03 5.61
C MET A 1 -0.27 7.75 4.16
N LYS A 2 0.54 8.21 3.19
CA LYS A 2 0.30 7.93 1.77
C LYS A 2 0.82 6.53 1.44
N VAL A 3 -0.01 5.67 0.85
CA VAL A 3 0.39 4.33 0.41
C VAL A 3 1.09 4.43 -0.94
N LEU A 4 2.33 3.95 -0.99
CA LEU A 4 3.16 3.82 -2.19
C LEU A 4 2.70 2.60 -2.98
N VAL A 5 1.90 2.86 -4.00
CA VAL A 5 1.38 1.86 -4.93
C VAL A 5 2.08 2.07 -6.28
N SER A 6 2.65 1.01 -6.87
CA SER A 6 3.17 1.09 -8.24
C SER A 6 2.06 1.25 -9.26
N SER A 7 2.36 1.73 -10.47
CA SER A 7 1.36 1.87 -11.55
C SER A 7 0.64 0.55 -11.86
N LYS A 8 1.37 -0.58 -11.80
CA LYS A 8 0.80 -1.91 -11.99
C LYS A 8 -0.15 -2.29 -10.85
N GLU A 9 0.27 -2.10 -9.60
CA GLU A 9 -0.57 -2.39 -8.43
C GLU A 9 -1.82 -1.49 -8.43
N LYS A 10 -1.70 -0.22 -8.83
CA LYS A 10 -2.82 0.72 -8.95
C LYS A 10 -3.84 0.21 -9.96
N TRP A 11 -3.39 -0.15 -11.16
CA TRP A 11 -4.26 -0.72 -12.19
C TRP A 11 -4.95 -2.00 -11.70
N GLN A 12 -4.22 -2.91 -11.02
CA GLN A 12 -4.81 -4.13 -10.46
C GLN A 12 -5.88 -3.84 -9.40
N LEU A 13 -5.64 -2.87 -8.52
CA LEU A 13 -6.60 -2.44 -7.51
C LEU A 13 -7.86 -1.85 -8.17
N GLU A 14 -7.72 -1.04 -9.22
CA GLU A 14 -8.84 -0.49 -9.98
C GLU A 14 -9.68 -1.60 -10.66
N GLN A 15 -9.02 -2.62 -11.24
CA GLN A 15 -9.74 -3.77 -11.82
C GLN A 15 -10.53 -4.55 -10.76
N HIS A 16 -9.92 -4.81 -9.59
CA HIS A 16 -10.61 -5.50 -8.51
C HIS A 16 -11.74 -4.68 -7.91
N LEU A 17 -11.56 -3.35 -7.80
CA LEU A 17 -12.61 -2.43 -7.36
C LEU A 17 -13.81 -2.45 -8.31
N GLY A 18 -13.57 -2.52 -9.63
CA GLY A 18 -14.64 -2.69 -10.62
C GLY A 18 -15.48 -3.96 -10.40
N VAL A 19 -14.84 -5.08 -10.07
CA VAL A 19 -15.55 -6.34 -9.72
C VAL A 19 -16.33 -6.21 -8.42
N LEU A 20 -15.75 -5.55 -7.40
CA LEU A 20 -16.38 -5.38 -6.09
C LEU A 20 -17.63 -4.49 -6.17
N ASN A 21 -17.59 -3.45 -6.99
CA ASN A 21 -18.68 -2.50 -7.17
C ASN A 21 -19.78 -3.01 -8.12
N ASN A 22 -19.57 -4.14 -8.79
CA ASN A 22 -20.56 -4.70 -9.70
C ASN A 22 -21.58 -5.58 -8.93
N PRO A 23 -22.85 -5.16 -8.83
CA PRO A 23 -23.88 -5.94 -8.12
C PRO A 23 -24.21 -7.26 -8.83
N ASN A 24 -23.98 -7.33 -10.15
CA ASN A 24 -24.28 -8.49 -10.99
C ASN A 24 -23.20 -9.58 -10.93
N GLU A 25 -22.05 -9.30 -10.32
CA GLU A 25 -21.00 -10.30 -10.13
C GLU A 25 -21.36 -11.31 -9.03
N SER A 26 -20.94 -12.56 -9.23
CA SER A 26 -21.20 -13.60 -8.24
C SER A 26 -20.53 -13.27 -6.90
N ILE A 27 -21.17 -13.68 -5.80
CA ILE A 27 -20.63 -13.48 -4.44
C ILE A 27 -19.22 -14.10 -4.33
N ALA A 28 -19.01 -15.28 -4.92
CA ALA A 28 -17.71 -15.94 -4.92
C ALA A 28 -16.64 -15.09 -5.63
N LYS A 29 -16.96 -14.51 -6.80
CA LYS A 29 -16.04 -13.67 -7.56
C LYS A 29 -15.74 -12.35 -6.85
N ARG A 30 -16.74 -11.72 -6.21
CA ARG A 30 -16.52 -10.54 -5.36
C ARG A 30 -15.65 -10.85 -4.15
N ARG A 31 -15.87 -11.99 -3.47
CA ARG A 31 -15.03 -12.42 -2.34
C ARG A 31 -13.57 -12.63 -2.78
N LEU A 32 -13.35 -13.30 -3.91
CA LEU A 32 -12.00 -13.49 -4.45
C LEU A 32 -11.34 -12.16 -4.83
N ALA A 33 -12.08 -11.24 -5.46
CA ALA A 33 -11.58 -9.91 -5.79
C ALA A 33 -11.21 -9.13 -4.52
N LYS A 34 -12.01 -9.23 -3.44
CA LYS A 34 -11.71 -8.60 -2.14
C LYS A 34 -10.40 -9.12 -1.57
N SER A 35 -10.23 -10.45 -1.51
CA SER A 35 -8.99 -11.04 -0.98
C SER A 35 -7.75 -10.61 -1.76
N LYS A 36 -7.84 -10.52 -3.10
CA LYS A 36 -6.74 -10.04 -3.95
C LYS A 36 -6.47 -8.54 -3.75
N PHE A 37 -7.53 -7.74 -3.65
CA PHE A 37 -7.42 -6.32 -3.35
C PHE A 37 -6.70 -6.08 -2.02
N ASP A 38 -7.16 -6.74 -0.95
CA ASP A 38 -6.59 -6.62 0.40
C ASP A 38 -5.11 -7.03 0.42
N LEU A 39 -4.75 -8.12 -0.28
CA LEU A 39 -3.36 -8.58 -0.38
C LEU A 39 -2.44 -7.53 -1.04
N ILE A 40 -2.87 -6.97 -2.17
CA ILE A 40 -2.09 -5.96 -2.90
C ILE A 40 -1.96 -4.70 -2.06
N TYR A 41 -3.06 -4.23 -1.49
CA TYR A 41 -3.08 -3.03 -0.66
C TYR A 41 -2.21 -3.19 0.58
N ASN A 42 -2.30 -4.32 1.29
CA ASN A 42 -1.48 -4.59 2.47
C ASN A 42 0.01 -4.67 2.14
N ARG A 43 0.38 -5.25 0.99
CA ARG A 43 1.77 -5.27 0.52
C ARG A 43 2.29 -3.86 0.24
N ALA A 44 1.49 -3.02 -0.39
CA ALA A 44 1.83 -1.63 -0.66
C ALA A 44 1.92 -0.80 0.65
N ALA A 45 0.97 -0.98 1.57
CA ALA A 45 0.94 -0.31 2.87
C ALA A 45 2.17 -0.69 3.71
N THR A 46 2.54 -1.97 3.75
CA THR A 46 3.74 -2.46 4.45
C THR A 46 5.01 -1.83 3.89
N ARG A 47 5.13 -1.74 2.57
CA ARG A 47 6.28 -1.08 1.90
C ARG A 47 6.37 0.40 2.28
N SER A 48 5.21 1.06 2.31
CA SER A 48 5.10 2.46 2.71
C SER A 48 5.49 2.65 4.17
N TYR A 49 5.06 1.74 5.04
CA TYR A 49 5.41 1.78 6.46
C TYR A 49 6.91 1.61 6.66
N ALA A 50 7.49 0.59 6.03
CA ALA A 50 8.93 0.37 6.06
C ALA A 50 9.71 1.60 5.57
N PHE A 51 9.27 2.22 4.47
CA PHE A 51 9.88 3.44 3.94
C PHE A 51 9.82 4.60 4.94
N THR A 52 8.66 4.87 5.55
CA THR A 52 8.52 5.93 6.56
C THR A 52 9.35 5.68 7.81
N LYS A 53 9.47 4.42 8.25
CA LYS A 53 10.30 4.03 9.41
C LYS A 53 11.79 4.24 9.12
N THR A 54 12.24 3.89 7.91
CA THR A 54 13.63 4.10 7.49
C THR A 54 13.95 5.59 7.36
N GLN A 55 13.06 6.40 6.78
CA GLN A 55 13.24 7.85 6.71
C GLN A 55 13.27 8.51 8.10
N SER A 56 12.41 8.08 9.03
CA SER A 56 12.41 8.58 10.40
C SER A 56 13.72 8.27 11.14
N ARG A 57 14.29 7.07 10.94
CA ARG A 57 15.61 6.71 11.48
C ARG A 57 16.74 7.52 10.86
N GLY A 58 16.74 7.70 9.54
CA GLY A 58 17.75 8.52 8.84
C GLY A 58 17.75 9.98 9.30
N LYS A 59 16.56 10.59 9.47
CA LYS A 59 16.44 11.95 10.02
C LYS A 59 16.93 12.05 11.45
N LYS A 60 16.65 11.05 12.29
CA LYS A 60 17.14 11.02 13.68
C LYS A 60 18.67 10.90 13.75
N LEU A 61 19.29 10.14 12.86
CA LEU A 61 20.75 10.03 12.79
C LEU A 61 21.40 11.31 12.25
N ALA A 62 20.81 11.95 11.24
CA ALA A 62 21.28 13.24 10.73
C ALA A 62 21.24 14.35 11.80
N GLN A 63 20.15 14.43 12.57
CA GLN A 63 20.03 15.41 13.67
C GLN A 63 21.02 15.18 14.82
N LEU A 64 21.46 13.94 15.05
CA LEU A 64 22.49 13.65 16.05
C LEU A 64 23.89 14.03 15.57
N ASN A 65 24.16 13.92 14.27
CA ASN A 65 25.46 14.30 13.68
C ASN A 65 25.62 15.82 13.48
N GLU A 66 24.53 16.58 13.39
CA GLU A 66 24.59 18.06 13.27
C GLU A 66 24.74 18.79 14.62
N GLY A 67 24.70 18.07 15.74
CA GLY A 67 24.89 18.62 17.09
C GLY A 67 26.32 18.53 17.64
N GLU A 68 27.26 17.97 16.88
CA GLU A 68 28.68 17.87 17.24
C GLU A 68 29.52 18.82 16.37
N HIS A 69 29.36 20.15 16.55
CA HIS A 69 30.31 21.14 16.06
C HIS A 69 30.28 22.42 16.90
#